data_AF-A0A9C8LX66-F1
#
_entry.id   AF-A0A9C8LX66-F1
#
_cell.length_a   1.000
_cell.length_b   1.000
_cell.length_c   1.000
_cell.angle_alpha   90.00
_cell.angle_beta   90.00
_cell.angle_gamma   90.00
#
_symmetry.space_group_name_H-M   'P 1'
#
loop_
_entity.id
_entity.type
_entity.pdbx_description
1 polymer ?
#
loop_
_entity_poly.entity_id
_entity_poly.type
_entity_poly.pdbx_seq_one_letter_code
_entity_poly.pdbx_strand_id
1 'polypeptide(L)'
;MYKESKIKSIVKRNGKVVDFDPEKVTLAIYRAAASVGGHDRKLTVILTNKVIDLINQAYRPDMLPTVENIQDIVEKVLIENGHAKTAKAYILYRAQRAEMRKAKDAAEYTHGNIPYDVIWRTLWWNVEHNCETIPKLNKIIKDPNKFCQLVKAAEDDYNYRLEVAAHNIYKHIDTIRMIIISGPSSSGKTTTTLRIADFLRQRGFTLKAINVDNYYYDLEYHPKDEFGDYDFETPEALDLPLISKHLAMLIAGKEIRCPVYNFKTGKREKETT
;
A
#
# COMPACT_ATOMS: atom_id res chain seq x y z
N MET A 1 15.33 -9.17 37.73
CA MET A 1 14.47 -8.17 38.40
C MET A 1 14.54 -6.86 37.61
N TYR A 2 13.41 -6.15 37.52
CA TYR A 2 13.33 -4.87 36.82
C TYR A 2 13.71 -3.72 37.77
N LYS A 3 14.31 -2.66 37.23
CA LYS A 3 14.53 -1.41 37.97
C LYS A 3 13.22 -0.64 38.16
N GLU A 4 13.16 0.17 39.19
CA GLU A 4 12.00 1.03 39.47
C GLU A 4 11.90 2.16 38.43
N SER A 5 10.70 2.37 37.90
CA SER A 5 10.42 3.41 36.92
C SER A 5 9.74 4.60 37.60
N LYS A 6 10.19 5.82 37.28
CA LYS A 6 9.60 7.08 37.77
C LYS A 6 8.25 7.38 37.13
N ILE A 7 7.97 6.81 35.96
CA ILE A 7 6.67 6.93 35.30
C ILE A 7 5.77 5.79 35.75
N LYS A 8 4.54 6.11 36.14
CA LYS A 8 3.54 5.10 36.52
C LYS A 8 2.60 4.76 35.36
N SER A 9 2.41 5.69 34.43
CA SER A 9 1.44 5.55 33.34
C SER A 9 1.95 6.14 32.03
N ILE A 10 1.42 5.64 30.92
CA ILE A 10 1.72 6.04 29.55
C ILE A 10 0.44 6.32 28.76
N VAL A 11 0.53 7.23 27.80
CA VAL A 11 -0.59 7.58 26.92
C VAL A 11 -0.55 6.71 25.67
N LYS A 12 -1.61 5.92 25.44
CA LYS A 12 -1.81 5.18 24.19
C LYS A 12 -2.22 6.12 23.06
N ARG A 13 -2.02 5.68 21.82
CA ARG A 13 -2.36 6.44 20.59
C ARG A 13 -3.83 6.90 20.51
N ASN A 14 -4.75 6.21 21.19
CA ASN A 14 -6.16 6.57 21.27
C ASN A 14 -6.48 7.54 22.44
N GLY A 15 -5.47 8.17 23.03
CA GLY A 15 -5.61 9.09 24.17
C GLY A 15 -5.83 8.40 25.52
N LYS A 16 -6.01 7.07 25.58
CA LYS A 16 -6.21 6.37 26.85
C LYS A 16 -4.90 6.27 27.65
N VAL A 17 -4.96 6.67 28.91
CA VAL A 17 -3.88 6.47 29.88
C VAL A 17 -3.92 5.03 30.38
N VAL A 18 -2.77 4.36 30.41
CA VAL A 18 -2.62 3.00 30.95
C VAL A 18 -1.35 2.90 31.79
N ASP A 19 -1.28 1.91 32.68
CA ASP A 19 -0.09 1.71 33.49
C ASP A 19 1.12 1.28 32.66
N PHE A 20 2.28 1.80 33.05
CA PHE A 20 3.56 1.41 32.48
C PHE A 20 3.96 0.04 33.02
N ASP A 21 4.15 -0.90 32.09
CA ASP A 21 4.50 -2.28 32.41
C ASP A 21 5.82 -2.66 31.71
N PRO A 22 6.93 -2.79 32.45
CA PRO A 22 8.22 -3.19 31.92
C PRO A 22 8.22 -4.55 31.21
N GLU A 23 7.34 -5.47 31.62
CA GLU A 23 7.27 -6.80 31.02
C GLU A 23 6.82 -6.73 29.56
N LYS A 24 5.94 -5.79 29.22
CA LYS A 24 5.52 -5.54 27.83
C LYS A 24 6.68 -5.07 26.95
N VAL A 25 7.57 -4.25 27.50
CA VAL A 25 8.78 -3.79 26.80
C VAL A 25 9.73 -4.96 26.58
N THR A 26 9.97 -5.77 27.62
CA THR A 26 10.79 -6.98 27.51
C THR A 26 10.24 -7.94 26.45
N LEU A 27 8.94 -8.22 26.47
CA LEU A 27 8.32 -9.14 25.52
C LEU A 27 8.44 -8.63 24.07
N ALA A 28 8.33 -7.32 23.85
CA ALA A 28 8.46 -6.72 22.54
C ALA A 28 9.90 -6.85 21.99
N ILE A 29 10.91 -6.55 22.82
CA ILE A 29 12.33 -6.74 22.45
C ILE A 29 12.63 -8.22 22.22
N TYR A 30 12.11 -9.12 23.07
CA TYR A 30 12.32 -10.56 22.94
C TYR A 30 11.78 -11.11 21.62
N ARG A 31 10.58 -10.69 21.22
CA ARG A 31 9.97 -11.09 19.94
C ARG A 31 10.78 -10.61 18.74
N ALA A 32 11.28 -9.38 18.79
CA ALA A 32 12.16 -8.86 17.76
C ALA A 32 13.48 -9.65 17.70
N ALA A 33 14.07 -9.97 18.85
CA ALA A 33 15.29 -10.78 18.92
C ALA A 33 15.06 -12.20 18.36
N ALA A 34 13.95 -12.84 18.71
CA ALA A 34 13.59 -14.16 18.22
C ALA A 34 13.46 -14.20 16.70
N SER A 35 12.91 -13.14 16.08
CA SER A 35 12.77 -13.05 14.62
C SER A 35 14.09 -12.95 13.86
N VAL A 36 15.19 -12.62 14.55
CA VAL A 36 16.55 -12.56 13.97
C VAL A 36 17.46 -13.67 14.50
N GLY A 37 16.88 -14.69 15.16
CA GLY A 37 17.60 -15.87 15.68
C GLY A 37 18.17 -15.73 17.10
N GLY A 38 17.77 -14.70 17.86
CA GLY A 38 18.18 -14.49 19.25
C GLY A 38 17.15 -15.03 20.26
N HIS A 39 17.59 -15.84 21.22
CA HIS A 39 16.69 -16.47 22.20
C HIS A 39 17.01 -16.11 23.67
N ASP A 40 17.90 -15.14 23.90
CA ASP A 40 18.34 -14.79 25.26
C ASP A 40 17.38 -13.81 25.95
N ARG A 41 16.50 -14.37 26.78
CA ARG A 41 15.57 -13.59 27.62
C ARG A 41 16.29 -12.79 28.71
N LYS A 42 17.45 -13.25 29.23
CA LYS A 42 18.21 -12.53 30.27
C LYS A 42 18.78 -11.23 29.69
N LEU A 43 19.36 -11.30 28.50
CA LEU A 43 19.85 -10.13 27.76
C LEU A 43 18.73 -9.11 27.49
N THR A 44 17.54 -9.60 27.15
CA THR A 44 16.35 -8.77 26.91
C THR A 44 15.93 -7.97 28.16
N VAL A 45 16.00 -8.59 29.34
CA VAL A 45 15.72 -7.92 30.62
C VAL A 45 16.77 -6.84 30.92
N ILE A 46 18.05 -7.10 30.61
CA ILE A 46 19.12 -6.10 30.77
C ILE A 46 18.86 -4.88 29.88
N LEU A 47 18.50 -5.08 28.62
CA LEU A 47 18.15 -4.00 27.69
C LEU A 47 16.92 -3.23 28.17
N THR A 48 15.92 -3.93 28.73
CA THR A 48 14.73 -3.28 29.31
C THR A 48 15.11 -2.37 30.48
N ASN A 49 16.04 -2.78 31.34
CA ASN A 49 16.51 -1.94 32.44
C ASN A 49 17.24 -0.67 31.93
N LYS A 50 17.99 -0.77 30.82
CA LYS A 50 18.60 0.40 30.17
C LYS A 50 17.55 1.36 29.60
N VAL A 51 16.46 0.82 29.06
CA VAL A 51 15.30 1.63 28.63
C VAL A 51 14.68 2.38 29.81
N ILE A 52 14.49 1.71 30.95
CA ILE A 52 13.98 2.34 32.19
C ILE A 52 14.92 3.45 32.69
N ASP A 53 16.24 3.21 32.65
CA ASP A 53 17.23 4.23 33.04
C ASP A 53 17.11 5.49 32.17
N LEU A 54 16.97 5.33 30.84
CA LEU A 54 16.77 6.47 29.94
C LEU A 54 15.42 7.16 30.15
N ILE A 55 14.36 6.41 30.42
CA ILE A 55 13.04 6.98 30.77
C ILE A 55 13.16 7.83 32.04
N ASN A 56 13.85 7.33 33.07
CA ASN A 56 14.03 8.02 34.35
C ASN A 56 14.93 9.28 34.25
N GLN A 57 15.73 9.38 33.19
CA GLN A 57 16.53 10.56 32.84
C GLN A 57 15.75 11.57 31.98
N ALA A 58 14.95 11.08 31.03
CA ALA A 58 14.23 11.92 30.08
C ALA A 58 12.92 12.51 30.65
N TYR A 59 12.29 11.83 31.62
CA TYR A 59 10.97 12.20 32.12
C TYR A 59 10.95 12.45 33.63
N ARG A 60 10.19 13.47 34.03
CA ARG A 60 9.82 13.71 35.44
C ARG A 60 8.63 12.81 35.84
N PRO A 61 8.42 12.53 37.14
CA PRO A 61 7.33 11.66 37.60
C PRO A 61 5.94 12.12 37.15
N ASP A 62 5.75 13.43 36.99
CA ASP A 62 4.47 14.05 36.62
C ASP A 62 4.23 14.11 35.09
N MET A 63 5.19 13.64 34.30
CA MET A 63 5.14 13.70 32.84
C MET A 63 4.62 12.38 32.27
N LEU A 64 3.66 12.46 31.35
CA LEU A 64 3.03 11.29 30.73
C LEU A 64 3.60 11.05 29.33
N PRO A 65 4.60 10.17 29.17
CA PRO A 65 5.12 9.84 27.85
C PRO A 65 4.10 9.05 27.04
N THR A 66 4.14 9.24 25.72
CA THR A 66 3.34 8.44 24.80
C THR A 66 3.98 7.07 24.56
N VAL A 67 3.19 6.11 24.12
CA VAL A 67 3.70 4.79 23.70
C VAL A 67 4.79 4.91 22.63
N GLU A 68 4.70 5.90 21.73
CA GLU A 68 5.71 6.13 20.70
C GLU A 68 7.04 6.58 21.30
N ASN A 69 7.00 7.46 22.30
CA ASN A 69 8.23 7.90 22.95
C ASN A 69 8.96 6.75 23.65
N ILE A 70 8.23 5.82 24.25
CA ILE A 70 8.81 4.60 24.83
C ILE A 70 9.43 3.73 23.72
N GLN A 71 8.77 3.63 22.56
CA GLN A 71 9.29 2.86 21.42
C GLN A 71 10.58 3.46 20.87
N ASP A 72 10.66 4.79 20.74
CA ASP A 72 11.86 5.48 20.24
C ASP A 72 13.05 5.28 21.20
N ILE A 73 12.81 5.26 22.51
CA ILE A 73 13.84 4.93 23.51
C ILE A 73 14.29 3.47 23.37
N VAL A 74 13.36 2.53 23.15
CA VAL A 74 13.72 1.12 22.91
C VAL A 74 14.61 0.97 21.68
N GLU A 75 14.28 1.66 20.59
CA GLU A 75 15.09 1.66 19.36
C GLU A 75 16.49 2.22 19.60
N LYS A 76 16.58 3.36 20.29
CA LYS A 76 17.86 3.97 20.68
C LYS A 76 18.72 3.01 21.50
N VAL A 77 18.16 2.36 22.52
CA VAL A 77 18.88 1.39 23.37
C VAL A 77 19.37 0.20 22.55
N LEU A 78 18.56 -0.33 21.63
CA LEU A 78 18.97 -1.46 20.80
C LEU A 78 20.13 -1.09 19.86
N ILE A 79 20.14 0.13 19.32
CA ILE A 79 21.20 0.62 18.44
C ILE A 79 22.49 0.87 19.23
N GLU A 80 22.42 1.63 20.33
CA GLU A 80 23.59 2.00 21.15
C GLU A 80 24.27 0.78 21.79
N ASN A 81 23.54 -0.32 22.00
CA ASN A 81 24.08 -1.56 22.57
C ASN A 81 24.49 -2.58 21.48
N GLY A 82 24.60 -2.17 20.22
CA GLY A 82 25.11 -3.01 19.14
C GLY A 82 24.13 -4.07 18.62
N HIS A 83 22.86 -4.01 19.02
CA HIS A 83 21.81 -4.92 18.57
C HIS A 83 21.09 -4.41 17.33
N ALA A 84 21.83 -3.91 16.33
CA ALA A 84 21.28 -3.29 15.13
C ALA A 84 20.33 -4.20 14.33
N LYS A 85 20.62 -5.51 14.26
CA LYS A 85 19.75 -6.50 13.63
C LYS A 85 18.40 -6.62 14.35
N THR A 86 18.42 -6.67 15.68
CA THR A 86 17.22 -6.70 16.53
C THR A 86 16.45 -5.39 16.47
N ALA A 87 17.15 -4.24 16.45
CA ALA A 87 16.53 -2.93 16.27
C ALA A 87 15.76 -2.85 14.95
N LYS A 88 16.38 -3.30 13.85
CA LYS A 88 15.75 -3.35 12.52
C LYS A 88 14.48 -4.22 12.54
N ALA A 89 14.54 -5.40 13.14
CA ALA A 89 13.37 -6.27 13.26
C ALA A 89 12.26 -5.68 14.13
N TYR A 90 12.63 -5.00 15.22
CA TYR A 90 11.71 -4.30 16.11
C TYR A 90 10.96 -3.16 15.38
N ILE A 91 11.71 -2.33 14.64
CA ILE A 91 11.17 -1.23 13.82
C ILE A 91 10.24 -1.77 12.73
N LEU A 92 10.65 -2.85 12.03
CA LEU A 92 9.84 -3.47 10.99
C LEU A 92 8.52 -4.04 11.54
N TYR A 93 8.57 -4.69 12.71
CA TYR A 93 7.38 -5.19 13.39
C TYR A 93 6.45 -4.06 13.86
N ARG A 94 7.00 -2.93 14.33
CA ARG A 94 6.24 -1.72 14.67
C ARG A 94 5.51 -1.16 13.44
N ALA A 95 6.20 -1.07 12.30
CA ALA A 95 5.60 -0.63 11.04
C ALA A 95 4.50 -1.59 10.57
N GLN A 96 4.74 -2.89 10.56
CA GLN A 96 3.74 -3.90 10.18
C GLN A 96 2.50 -3.88 11.10
N ARG A 97 2.68 -3.66 12.40
CA ARG A 97 1.57 -3.48 13.36
C ARG A 97 0.88 -2.13 13.23
N ALA A 98 1.58 -1.08 12.79
CA ALA A 98 0.96 0.19 12.46
C ALA A 98 0.08 0.04 11.21
N GLU A 99 0.54 -0.69 10.19
CA GLU A 99 -0.24 -1.04 9.00
C GLU A 99 -1.43 -1.95 9.30
N MET A 100 -1.28 -2.98 10.13
CA MET A 100 -2.42 -3.81 10.57
C MET A 100 -3.46 -3.04 11.41
N ARG A 101 -3.05 -1.97 12.10
CA ARG A 101 -3.95 -1.08 12.84
C ARG A 101 -4.62 -0.08 11.90
N LYS A 102 -3.87 0.53 10.98
CA LYS A 102 -4.42 1.30 9.86
C LYS A 102 -5.39 0.48 9.03
N ALA A 103 -5.16 -0.82 8.81
CA ALA A 103 -6.08 -1.71 8.10
C ALA A 103 -7.37 -2.00 8.88
N LYS A 104 -7.33 -1.91 10.22
CA LYS A 104 -8.51 -2.00 11.09
C LYS A 104 -9.26 -0.67 11.17
N ASP A 105 -8.51 0.43 11.24
CA ASP A 105 -9.03 1.80 11.23
C ASP A 105 -9.47 2.21 9.80
N ALA A 106 -9.00 1.56 8.72
CA ALA A 106 -9.37 1.83 7.32
C ALA A 106 -10.75 1.28 6.93
N ALA A 107 -11.45 0.60 7.83
CA ALA A 107 -12.91 0.50 7.75
C ALA A 107 -13.59 1.85 8.08
N GLU A 108 -12.87 2.77 8.71
CA GLU A 108 -13.25 4.15 9.04
C GLU A 108 -12.28 5.15 8.36
N TYR A 109 -12.53 5.45 7.08
CA TYR A 109 -12.12 6.69 6.41
C TYR A 109 -10.60 7.03 6.33
N THR A 110 -10.04 6.76 5.14
CA THR A 110 -9.09 7.63 4.40
C THR A 110 -7.99 8.35 5.19
N HIS A 111 -6.75 7.80 5.24
CA HIS A 111 -5.51 8.60 5.16
C HIS A 111 -4.29 7.75 4.77
N GLY A 112 -3.76 8.00 3.57
CA GLY A 112 -2.44 7.53 3.11
C GLY A 112 -2.47 6.94 1.70
N ASN A 113 -2.63 7.77 0.67
CA ASN A 113 -2.60 7.34 -0.75
C ASN A 113 -1.23 6.81 -1.23
N ILE A 114 -0.30 6.54 -0.31
CA ILE A 114 0.99 5.93 -0.61
C ILE A 114 0.87 4.44 -0.29
N PRO A 115 0.84 3.56 -1.30
CA PRO A 115 0.69 2.12 -1.10
C PRO A 115 2.04 1.52 -0.67
N TYR A 116 2.39 1.71 0.61
CA TYR A 116 3.68 1.25 1.16
C TYR A 116 3.87 -0.26 1.01
N ASP A 117 2.81 -1.05 1.10
CA ASP A 117 2.87 -2.49 0.86
C ASP A 117 3.35 -2.82 -0.56
N VAL A 118 2.87 -2.08 -1.56
CA VAL A 118 3.28 -2.23 -2.96
C VAL A 118 4.72 -1.76 -3.14
N ILE A 119 5.07 -0.59 -2.60
CA ILE A 119 6.42 -0.02 -2.71
C ILE A 119 7.46 -0.96 -2.11
N TRP A 120 7.22 -1.43 -0.89
CA TRP A 120 8.16 -2.33 -0.21
C TRP A 120 8.21 -3.70 -0.88
N ARG A 121 7.08 -4.27 -1.30
CA ARG A 121 7.09 -5.53 -2.07
C ARG A 121 7.93 -5.41 -3.34
N THR A 122 7.76 -4.34 -4.12
CA THR A 122 8.55 -4.11 -5.34
C THR A 122 10.03 -3.94 -5.02
N LEU A 123 10.38 -3.19 -3.96
CA LEU A 123 11.77 -3.03 -3.56
C LEU A 123 12.40 -4.37 -3.12
N TRP A 124 11.67 -5.20 -2.39
CA TRP A 124 12.16 -6.51 -1.94
C TRP A 124 12.38 -7.44 -3.12
N TRP A 125 11.42 -7.49 -4.05
CA TRP A 125 11.57 -8.23 -5.30
C TRP A 125 12.84 -7.79 -6.04
N ASN A 126 13.09 -6.47 -6.13
CA ASN A 126 14.31 -5.96 -6.76
C ASN A 126 15.59 -6.38 -6.01
N VAL A 127 15.58 -6.40 -4.68
CA VAL A 127 16.72 -6.84 -3.86
C VAL A 127 17.00 -8.33 -4.06
N GLU A 128 15.97 -9.18 -4.07
CA GLU A 128 16.08 -10.62 -4.31
C GLU A 128 16.68 -10.92 -5.69
N HIS A 129 16.36 -10.10 -6.68
CA HIS A 129 16.88 -10.21 -8.06
C HIS A 129 18.15 -9.37 -8.30
N ASN A 130 18.74 -8.78 -7.26
CA ASN A 130 19.94 -7.94 -7.32
C ASN A 130 19.84 -6.79 -8.34
N CYS A 131 18.67 -6.16 -8.47
CA CYS A 131 18.42 -5.06 -9.40
C CYS A 131 17.89 -3.78 -8.71
N GLU A 132 18.05 -3.65 -7.40
CA GLU A 132 17.49 -2.54 -6.62
C GLU A 132 18.19 -1.19 -6.81
N THR A 133 19.30 -1.16 -7.55
CA THR A 133 19.99 0.08 -7.92
C THR A 133 20.34 0.09 -9.40
N ILE A 134 20.39 1.29 -10.00
CA ILE A 134 20.77 1.47 -11.41
C ILE A 134 22.14 0.81 -11.74
N PRO A 135 23.21 0.96 -10.94
CA PRO A 135 24.47 0.28 -11.23
C PRO A 135 24.37 -1.25 -11.22
N LYS A 136 23.54 -1.83 -10.36
CA LYS A 136 23.33 -3.29 -10.32
C LYS A 136 22.52 -3.76 -11.51
N LEU A 137 21.43 -3.08 -11.85
CA LEU A 137 20.64 -3.37 -13.05
C LEU A 137 21.49 -3.28 -14.33
N ASN A 138 22.33 -2.24 -14.44
CA ASN A 138 23.25 -2.09 -15.57
C ASN A 138 24.27 -3.24 -15.68
N LYS A 139 24.65 -3.88 -14.56
CA LYS A 139 25.50 -5.08 -14.60
C LYS A 139 24.75 -6.29 -15.13
N ILE A 140 23.46 -6.43 -14.81
CA ILE A 140 22.60 -7.51 -15.33
C ILE A 140 22.40 -7.34 -16.83
N ILE A 141 22.09 -6.12 -17.30
CA ILE A 141 21.83 -5.82 -18.72
C ILE A 141 23.03 -6.18 -19.63
N LYS A 142 24.26 -6.07 -19.13
CA LYS A 142 25.47 -6.43 -19.90
C LYS A 142 25.57 -7.93 -20.21
N ASP A 143 24.83 -8.77 -19.50
CA ASP A 143 24.77 -10.21 -19.71
C ASP A 143 23.37 -10.57 -20.28
N PRO A 144 23.25 -10.82 -21.59
CA PRO A 144 21.96 -11.05 -22.23
C PRO A 144 21.16 -12.18 -21.60
N ASN A 145 21.82 -13.23 -21.11
CA ASN A 145 21.14 -14.36 -20.48
C ASN A 145 20.53 -13.95 -19.14
N LYS A 146 21.28 -13.21 -18.31
CA LYS A 146 20.77 -12.71 -17.03
C LYS A 146 19.67 -11.67 -17.23
N PHE A 147 19.78 -10.82 -18.25
CA PHE A 147 18.74 -9.87 -18.57
C PHE A 147 17.44 -10.56 -18.98
N CYS A 148 17.49 -11.55 -19.89
CA CYS A 148 16.33 -12.34 -20.26
C CYS A 148 15.70 -13.06 -19.05
N GLN A 149 16.50 -13.60 -18.14
CA GLN A 149 16.00 -14.22 -16.91
C GLN A 149 15.30 -13.21 -16.00
N LEU A 150 15.85 -12.00 -15.84
CA LEU A 150 15.23 -10.94 -15.04
C LEU A 150 13.89 -10.48 -15.63
N VAL A 151 13.83 -10.28 -16.96
CA VAL A 151 12.59 -9.91 -17.67
C VAL A 151 11.53 -10.98 -17.45
N LYS A 152 11.89 -12.25 -17.65
CA LYS A 152 10.96 -13.38 -17.44
C LYS A 152 10.46 -13.43 -16.00
N ALA A 153 11.34 -13.28 -15.01
CA ALA A 153 10.96 -13.26 -13.61
C ALA A 153 9.98 -12.11 -13.29
N ALA A 154 10.19 -10.93 -13.88
CA ALA A 154 9.31 -9.77 -13.69
C ALA A 154 7.92 -10.01 -14.32
N GLU A 155 7.87 -10.61 -15.51
CA GLU A 155 6.62 -11.01 -16.16
C GLU A 155 5.87 -12.07 -15.36
N ASP A 156 6.58 -13.10 -14.86
CA ASP A 156 6.01 -14.16 -14.04
C ASP A 156 5.39 -13.60 -12.75
N ASP A 157 6.08 -12.69 -12.06
CA ASP A 157 5.57 -12.00 -10.87
C ASP A 157 4.36 -11.10 -11.18
N TYR A 158 4.35 -10.40 -12.32
CA TYR A 158 3.17 -9.65 -12.78
C TYR A 158 1.98 -10.58 -13.08
N ASN A 159 2.21 -11.69 -13.78
CA ASN A 159 1.18 -12.66 -14.12
C ASN A 159 0.56 -13.28 -12.87
N TYR A 160 1.40 -13.68 -11.91
CA TYR A 160 0.96 -14.22 -10.62
C TYR A 160 0.05 -13.24 -9.88
N ARG A 161 0.43 -11.96 -9.80
CA ARG A 161 -0.41 -10.94 -9.15
C ARG A 161 -1.76 -10.76 -9.84
N LEU A 162 -1.76 -10.80 -11.17
CA LEU A 162 -2.99 -10.69 -11.95
C LEU A 162 -3.90 -11.88 -11.70
N GLU A 163 -3.35 -13.09 -11.62
CA GLU A 163 -4.09 -14.30 -11.25
C GLU A 163 -4.66 -14.23 -9.84
N VAL A 164 -3.90 -13.75 -8.86
CA VAL A 164 -4.37 -13.54 -7.48
C VAL A 164 -5.53 -12.54 -7.47
N ALA A 165 -5.41 -11.42 -8.18
CA ALA A 165 -6.48 -10.43 -8.29
C ALA A 165 -7.73 -11.03 -8.95
N ALA A 166 -7.57 -11.77 -10.04
CA ALA A 166 -8.68 -12.40 -10.76
C ALA A 166 -9.36 -13.49 -9.91
N HIS A 167 -8.61 -14.28 -9.15
CA HIS A 167 -9.17 -15.24 -8.19
C HIS A 167 -9.94 -14.55 -7.06
N ASN A 168 -9.44 -13.43 -6.53
CA ASN A 168 -10.15 -12.66 -5.52
C ASN A 168 -11.47 -12.11 -6.07
N ILE A 169 -11.48 -11.60 -7.31
CA ILE A 169 -12.71 -11.19 -7.99
C ILE A 169 -13.68 -12.37 -8.12
N TYR A 170 -13.19 -13.51 -8.60
CA TYR A 170 -14.01 -14.72 -8.80
C TYR A 170 -14.62 -15.24 -7.48
N LYS A 171 -13.88 -15.21 -6.38
CA LYS A 171 -14.37 -15.61 -5.05
C LYS A 171 -15.55 -14.76 -4.58
N HIS A 172 -15.63 -13.52 -5.05
CA HIS A 172 -16.65 -12.56 -4.68
C HIS A 172 -17.60 -12.22 -5.84
N ILE A 173 -17.66 -13.08 -6.88
CA ILE A 173 -18.35 -12.81 -8.14
C ILE A 173 -19.85 -12.53 -7.96
N ASP A 174 -20.49 -13.14 -6.95
CA ASP A 174 -21.91 -12.95 -6.65
C ASP A 174 -22.20 -11.57 -6.02
N THR A 175 -21.17 -10.92 -5.48
CA THR A 175 -21.27 -9.65 -4.74
C THR A 175 -20.66 -8.46 -5.51
N ILE A 176 -19.63 -8.71 -6.31
CA ILE A 176 -18.95 -7.67 -7.08
C ILE A 176 -19.80 -7.33 -8.30
N ARG A 177 -20.27 -6.09 -8.38
CA ARG A 177 -20.96 -5.55 -9.55
C ARG A 177 -20.06 -4.76 -10.50
N MET A 178 -18.93 -4.26 -9.99
CA MET A 178 -18.07 -3.35 -10.72
C MET A 178 -16.61 -3.49 -10.27
N ILE A 179 -15.70 -3.36 -11.23
CA ILE A 179 -14.25 -3.37 -11.02
C ILE A 179 -13.72 -2.10 -11.64
N ILE A 180 -12.98 -1.30 -10.86
CA ILE A 180 -12.38 -0.05 -11.32
C ILE A 180 -10.87 -0.27 -11.48
N ILE A 181 -10.35 0.01 -12.68
CA ILE A 181 -8.93 -0.08 -12.99
C ILE A 181 -8.44 1.32 -13.34
N SER A 182 -7.66 1.91 -12.44
CA SER A 182 -7.12 3.26 -12.57
C SER A 182 -5.60 3.25 -12.69
N GLY A 183 -5.04 4.29 -13.30
CA GLY A 183 -3.60 4.46 -13.50
C GLY A 183 -3.29 5.43 -14.64
N PRO A 184 -2.07 5.96 -14.74
CA PRO A 184 -1.69 6.86 -15.82
C PRO A 184 -1.71 6.14 -17.19
N SER A 185 -1.58 6.89 -18.28
CA SER A 185 -1.39 6.29 -19.60
C SER A 185 -0.20 5.32 -19.61
N SER A 186 -0.28 4.25 -20.42
CA SER A 186 0.73 3.19 -20.52
C SER A 186 1.05 2.37 -19.25
N SER A 187 0.29 2.52 -18.16
CA SER A 187 0.46 1.71 -16.93
C SER A 187 -0.05 0.27 -17.02
N GLY A 188 -0.59 -0.15 -18.18
CA GLY A 188 -1.10 -1.50 -18.38
C GLY A 188 -2.57 -1.70 -17.97
N LYS A 189 -3.36 -0.63 -17.83
CA LYS A 189 -4.81 -0.71 -17.52
C LYS A 189 -5.55 -1.65 -18.48
N THR A 190 -5.47 -1.38 -19.79
CA THR A 190 -6.15 -2.14 -20.83
C THR A 190 -5.72 -3.61 -20.84
N THR A 191 -4.42 -3.86 -20.74
CA THR A 191 -3.87 -5.23 -20.65
C THR A 191 -4.41 -5.97 -19.42
N THR A 192 -4.47 -5.29 -18.28
CA THR A 192 -5.00 -5.85 -17.03
C THR A 192 -6.49 -6.18 -17.17
N THR A 193 -7.28 -5.26 -17.74
CA THR A 193 -8.71 -5.47 -18.02
C THR A 193 -8.94 -6.69 -18.91
N LEU A 194 -8.20 -6.80 -20.03
CA LEU A 194 -8.35 -7.90 -20.98
C LEU A 194 -8.01 -9.25 -20.34
N ARG A 195 -6.91 -9.33 -19.60
CA ARG A 195 -6.51 -10.59 -18.95
C ARG A 195 -7.46 -11.03 -17.85
N ILE A 196 -7.99 -10.10 -17.05
CA ILE A 196 -9.05 -10.40 -16.07
C ILE A 196 -10.31 -10.87 -16.79
N ALA A 197 -10.70 -10.20 -17.88
CA ALA A 197 -11.85 -10.59 -18.68
C ALA A 197 -11.71 -12.00 -19.25
N ASP A 198 -10.55 -12.36 -19.79
CA ASP A 198 -10.27 -13.70 -20.31
C ASP A 198 -10.31 -14.76 -19.21
N PHE A 199 -9.71 -14.48 -18.04
CA PHE A 199 -9.75 -15.38 -16.89
C PHE A 199 -11.19 -15.69 -16.43
N LEU A 200 -12.04 -14.67 -16.39
CA LEU A 200 -13.45 -14.80 -16.00
C LEU A 200 -14.29 -15.47 -17.10
N ARG A 201 -14.01 -15.18 -18.38
CA ARG A 201 -14.67 -15.79 -19.54
C ARG A 201 -14.46 -17.30 -19.58
N GLN A 202 -13.25 -17.77 -19.29
CA GLN A 202 -12.96 -19.21 -19.17
C GLN A 202 -13.79 -19.91 -18.07
N ARG A 203 -14.38 -19.14 -17.15
CA ARG A 203 -15.24 -19.63 -16.05
C ARG A 203 -16.73 -19.28 -16.26
N GLY A 204 -17.11 -18.87 -17.47
CA GLY A 204 -18.51 -18.60 -17.84
C GLY A 204 -19.02 -17.19 -17.54
N PHE A 205 -18.15 -16.27 -17.10
CA PHE A 205 -18.53 -14.89 -16.80
C PHE A 205 -18.09 -13.94 -17.91
N THR A 206 -18.96 -13.01 -18.29
CA THR A 206 -18.60 -11.97 -19.27
C THR A 206 -18.37 -10.65 -18.56
N LEU A 207 -17.15 -10.12 -18.66
CA LEU A 207 -16.82 -8.77 -18.22
C LEU A 207 -17.14 -7.78 -19.37
N LYS A 208 -17.83 -6.69 -19.06
CA LYS A 208 -18.02 -5.58 -20.01
C LYS A 208 -17.20 -4.37 -19.56
N ALA A 209 -16.20 -4.03 -20.37
CA ALA A 209 -15.33 -2.90 -20.10
C ALA A 209 -16.02 -1.59 -20.50
N ILE A 210 -15.99 -0.60 -19.60
CA ILE A 210 -16.46 0.76 -19.86
C ILE A 210 -15.21 1.63 -19.87
N ASN A 211 -14.94 2.31 -20.99
CA ASN A 211 -13.87 3.30 -21.05
C ASN A 211 -14.43 4.67 -20.62
N VAL A 212 -13.78 5.30 -19.64
CA VAL A 212 -14.15 6.63 -19.14
C VAL A 212 -13.91 7.70 -20.21
N ASP A 213 -12.96 7.48 -21.12
CA ASP A 213 -12.70 8.40 -22.24
C ASP A 213 -13.93 8.62 -23.14
N ASN A 214 -14.87 7.67 -23.16
CA ASN A 214 -16.12 7.85 -23.91
C ASN A 214 -17.01 8.96 -23.34
N TYR A 215 -16.70 9.46 -22.16
CA TYR A 215 -17.42 10.52 -21.46
C TYR A 215 -16.71 11.88 -21.56
N TYR A 216 -15.74 12.06 -22.46
CA TYR A 216 -15.24 13.41 -22.78
C TYR A 216 -16.34 14.29 -23.35
N TYR A 217 -16.35 15.58 -22.99
CA TYR A 217 -17.14 16.57 -23.72
C TYR A 217 -16.57 16.76 -25.14
N ASP A 218 -17.44 17.18 -26.06
CA ASP A 218 -17.04 17.60 -27.41
C ASP A 218 -15.99 18.72 -27.31
N LEU A 219 -15.07 18.78 -28.28
CA LEU A 219 -13.96 19.75 -28.30
C LEU A 219 -14.41 21.21 -28.17
N GLU A 220 -15.64 21.54 -28.58
CA GLU A 220 -16.23 22.87 -28.41
C GLU A 220 -16.37 23.30 -26.95
N TYR A 221 -16.65 22.35 -26.05
CA TYR A 221 -16.86 22.58 -24.61
C TYR A 221 -15.67 22.08 -23.76
N HIS A 222 -14.62 21.60 -24.41
CA HIS A 222 -13.48 20.98 -23.75
C HIS A 222 -12.58 22.07 -23.13
N PRO A 223 -12.11 21.89 -21.89
CA PRO A 223 -11.20 22.83 -21.26
C PRO A 223 -9.90 22.95 -22.06
N LYS A 224 -9.30 24.14 -21.99
CA LYS A 224 -8.00 24.43 -22.59
C LYS A 224 -7.00 24.77 -21.52
N ASP A 225 -5.74 24.41 -21.76
CA ASP A 225 -4.63 24.71 -20.87
C ASP A 225 -4.13 26.16 -21.05
N GLU A 226 -3.04 26.47 -20.34
CA GLU A 226 -2.37 27.78 -20.38
C GLU A 226 -1.74 28.14 -21.74
N PHE A 227 -1.60 27.16 -22.65
CA PHE A 227 -1.07 27.33 -24.00
C PHE A 227 -2.17 27.38 -25.07
N GLY A 228 -3.43 27.17 -24.68
CA GLY A 228 -4.59 27.15 -25.57
C GLY A 228 -4.85 25.80 -26.24
N ASP A 229 -4.12 24.76 -25.83
CA ASP A 229 -4.32 23.38 -26.25
C ASP A 229 -5.41 22.70 -25.40
N TYR A 230 -6.05 21.66 -25.92
CA TYR A 230 -7.10 20.95 -25.20
C TYR A 230 -6.52 20.10 -24.07
N ASP A 231 -7.03 20.31 -22.85
CA ASP A 231 -6.57 19.58 -21.67
C ASP A 231 -7.44 18.34 -21.41
N PHE A 232 -6.91 17.18 -21.82
CA PHE A 232 -7.56 15.87 -21.59
C PHE A 232 -7.25 15.26 -20.22
N GLU A 233 -6.32 15.84 -19.45
CA GLU A 233 -5.90 15.28 -18.16
C GLU A 233 -6.72 15.84 -17.01
N THR A 234 -7.43 16.95 -17.22
CA THR A 234 -8.27 17.57 -16.20
C THR A 234 -9.65 16.89 -16.07
N PRO A 235 -10.16 16.65 -14.85
CA PRO A 235 -11.48 16.03 -14.64
C PRO A 235 -12.64 16.78 -15.30
N GLU A 236 -12.52 18.08 -15.52
CA GLU A 236 -13.51 18.96 -16.15
C GLU A 236 -13.71 18.64 -17.63
N ALA A 237 -12.74 17.95 -18.27
CA ALA A 237 -12.89 17.42 -19.62
C ALA A 237 -13.97 16.33 -19.70
N LEU A 238 -14.28 15.68 -18.58
CA LEU A 238 -15.22 14.57 -18.49
C LEU A 238 -16.60 15.04 -17.99
N ASP A 239 -17.63 14.39 -18.50
CA ASP A 239 -19.00 14.53 -18.01
C ASP A 239 -19.21 13.68 -16.74
N LEU A 240 -18.61 14.17 -15.65
CA LEU A 240 -18.68 13.56 -14.32
C LEU A 240 -20.13 13.33 -13.84
N PRO A 241 -21.11 14.23 -14.10
CA PRO A 241 -22.51 13.97 -13.78
C PRO A 241 -23.07 12.74 -14.50
N LEU A 242 -22.82 12.60 -15.81
CA LEU A 242 -23.28 11.44 -16.58
C LEU A 242 -22.59 10.15 -16.13
N ILE A 243 -21.28 10.18 -15.89
CA ILE A 243 -20.52 9.06 -15.33
C ILE A 243 -21.18 8.63 -14.02
N SER A 244 -21.37 9.55 -13.08
CA SER A 244 -21.95 9.26 -11.76
C SER A 244 -23.34 8.62 -11.87
N LYS A 245 -24.18 9.15 -12.76
CA LYS A 245 -25.51 8.58 -13.06
C LYS A 245 -25.40 7.15 -13.60
N HIS A 246 -24.53 6.91 -14.58
CA HIS A 246 -24.35 5.59 -15.19
C HIS A 246 -23.80 4.56 -14.19
N LEU A 247 -22.81 4.94 -13.38
CA LEU A 247 -22.26 4.07 -12.34
C LEU A 247 -23.34 3.67 -11.32
N ALA A 248 -24.15 4.62 -10.87
CA ALA A 248 -25.26 4.35 -9.94
C ALA A 248 -26.30 3.40 -10.56
N MET A 249 -26.65 3.60 -11.84
CA MET A 249 -27.56 2.71 -12.57
C MET A 249 -27.02 1.28 -12.69
N LEU A 250 -25.74 1.13 -13.04
CA LEU A 250 -25.08 -0.17 -13.18
C LEU A 250 -25.00 -0.93 -11.83
N ILE A 251 -24.66 -0.22 -10.75
CA ILE A 251 -24.63 -0.81 -9.39
C ILE A 251 -26.04 -1.30 -8.99
N ALA A 252 -27.09 -0.57 -9.39
CA ALA A 252 -28.48 -0.97 -9.19
C ALA A 252 -28.96 -2.08 -10.16
N GLY A 253 -28.09 -2.59 -11.05
CA GLY A 253 -28.43 -3.63 -12.02
C GLY A 253 -29.25 -3.15 -13.22
N LYS A 254 -29.27 -1.84 -13.50
CA LYS A 254 -29.97 -1.26 -14.65
C LYS A 254 -29.05 -1.18 -15.86
N GLU A 255 -29.64 -1.25 -17.05
CA GLU A 255 -28.96 -1.02 -18.31
C GLU A 255 -28.69 0.47 -18.54
N ILE A 256 -27.59 0.77 -19.22
CA ILE A 256 -27.21 2.12 -19.66
C ILE A 256 -26.98 2.12 -21.16
N ARG A 257 -27.01 3.31 -21.76
CA ARG A 257 -26.49 3.54 -23.11
C ARG A 257 -25.14 4.22 -22.97
N CYS A 258 -24.07 3.46 -23.17
CA CYS A 258 -22.73 3.99 -23.03
C CYS A 258 -22.41 4.92 -24.22
N PRO A 259 -21.96 6.16 -23.97
CA PRO A 259 -21.49 7.01 -25.06
C PRO A 259 -20.28 6.39 -25.76
N VAL A 260 -20.00 6.88 -26.96
CA VAL A 260 -18.81 6.57 -27.75
C VAL A 260 -18.16 7.90 -28.12
N TYR A 261 -16.89 8.09 -27.79
CA TYR A 261 -16.17 9.32 -28.15
C TYR A 261 -15.21 9.04 -29.30
N ASN A 262 -15.28 9.89 -30.33
CA ASN A 262 -14.45 9.75 -31.52
C ASN A 262 -13.33 10.80 -31.51
N PHE A 263 -12.13 10.38 -31.12
CA PHE A 263 -10.94 11.22 -31.05
C PHE A 263 -10.53 11.88 -32.38
N LYS A 264 -10.90 11.31 -33.53
CA LYS A 264 -10.59 11.94 -34.83
C LYS A 264 -11.48 13.14 -35.11
N THR A 265 -12.75 13.05 -34.70
CA THR A 265 -13.73 14.13 -34.90
C THR A 265 -13.82 15.08 -33.71
N GLY A 266 -13.33 14.65 -32.54
CA GLY A 266 -13.42 15.41 -31.30
C GLY A 266 -14.84 15.53 -30.74
N LYS A 267 -15.70 14.55 -31.03
CA LYS A 267 -17.12 14.58 -30.67
C LYS A 267 -17.62 13.22 -30.19
N ARG A 268 -18.64 13.23 -29.35
CA ARG A 268 -19.43 12.04 -29.06
C ARG A 268 -20.25 11.63 -30.27
N GLU A 269 -20.28 10.33 -30.54
CA GLU A 269 -21.12 9.76 -31.59
C GLU A 269 -22.58 9.70 -31.14
N LYS A 270 -23.51 9.74 -32.11
CA LYS A 270 -24.94 9.56 -31.83
C LYS A 270 -25.28 8.12 -31.46
N GLU A 271 -24.44 7.18 -31.88
CA GLU A 271 -24.56 5.77 -31.57
C GLU A 271 -23.97 5.50 -30.17
N THR A 272 -24.70 4.70 -29.40
CA THR A 272 -24.34 4.31 -28.03
C THR A 272 -24.28 2.80 -27.93
N THR A 273 -23.41 2.27 -27.07
CA THR A 273 -23.21 0.81 -26.87
C THR A 273 -23.73 0.30 -25.54
#